data_AF-A0A2P5THU3-F1
#
_entry.id   AF-A0A2P5THU3-F1
#
_cell.length_a   1.000
_cell.length_b   1.000
_cell.length_c   1.000
_cell.angle_alpha   90.00
_cell.angle_beta   90.00
_cell.angle_gamma   90.00
#
_symmetry.space_group_name_H-M   'P 1'
#
loop_
_entity.id
_entity.type
_entity.pdbx_description
1 polymer ?
#
loop_
_entity_poly.entity_id
_entity_poly.type
_entity_poly.pdbx_seq_one_letter_code
_entity_poly.pdbx_strand_id
1 'polypeptide(L)'
;MNAVVRLEHDFTEIVDAIAGPGIGIFPDFINADMVAALRHDLATLPPWELTPAAIGRERLQQTNEQIRTDKTRWLEGDTPIQRCYQAQMAELQLQLNRQLFMGLKDYECHYALYQVGDFYKKHLDAFRGRGNRRLTTVLYLNDDWQTTDGGELLIYPTRGKAVMHRVLPQAGTLVCFLSEDFPHEVLPATRDRLSIAGWFRIDDPVAPTVRL
;
A
#
# COMPACT_ATOMS: atom_id res chain seq x y z
N MET A 1 -26.23 27.40 -9.13
CA MET A 1 -26.18 26.09 -8.46
C MET A 1 -25.57 25.11 -9.45
N ASN A 2 -24.24 24.96 -9.43
CA ASN A 2 -23.59 23.96 -10.27
C ASN A 2 -23.45 22.71 -9.41
N ALA A 3 -24.33 21.74 -9.65
CA ALA A 3 -24.14 20.39 -9.13
C ALA A 3 -22.87 19.85 -9.77
N VAL A 4 -21.78 19.84 -9.01
CA VAL A 4 -20.60 19.04 -9.35
C VAL A 4 -21.08 17.61 -9.25
N VAL A 5 -21.32 16.98 -10.40
CA VAL A 5 -21.47 15.53 -10.48
C VAL A 5 -20.11 14.97 -10.07
N ARG A 6 -19.92 14.69 -8.79
CA ARG A 6 -18.85 13.80 -8.36
C ARG A 6 -19.26 12.44 -8.88
N LEU A 7 -18.53 11.94 -9.88
CA LEU A 7 -18.54 10.50 -10.16
C LEU A 7 -17.99 9.85 -8.88
N GLU A 8 -18.88 9.38 -8.01
CA GLU A 8 -18.47 8.57 -6.88
C GLU A 8 -17.82 7.31 -7.44
N HIS A 9 -16.59 7.04 -7.02
CA HIS A 9 -15.94 5.76 -7.34
C HIS A 9 -16.73 4.63 -6.67
N ASP A 10 -17.06 3.60 -7.46
CA ASP A 10 -17.67 2.39 -6.93
C ASP A 10 -16.58 1.50 -6.32
N PHE A 11 -16.60 1.33 -4.99
CA PHE A 11 -15.67 0.45 -4.29
C PHE A 11 -16.35 -0.81 -3.75
N THR A 12 -17.53 -1.19 -4.27
CA THR A 12 -18.30 -2.35 -3.79
C THR A 12 -17.46 -3.63 -3.77
N GLU A 13 -16.73 -3.90 -4.85
CA GLU A 13 -15.87 -5.10 -4.92
C GLU A 13 -14.75 -5.09 -3.86
N ILE A 14 -14.20 -3.90 -3.54
CA ILE A 14 -13.18 -3.77 -2.50
C ILE A 14 -13.80 -4.01 -1.13
N VAL A 15 -14.95 -3.41 -0.87
CA VAL A 15 -15.69 -3.61 0.39
C VAL A 15 -16.02 -5.09 0.60
N ASP A 16 -16.56 -5.76 -0.42
CA ASP A 16 -16.92 -7.18 -0.37
C ASP A 16 -15.69 -8.07 -0.16
N ALA A 17 -14.58 -7.78 -0.84
CA ALA A 17 -13.33 -8.51 -0.67
C ALA A 17 -12.75 -8.34 0.75
N ILE A 18 -12.81 -7.13 1.31
CA ILE A 18 -12.36 -6.90 2.69
C ILE A 18 -13.31 -7.53 3.72
N ALA A 19 -14.62 -7.55 3.45
CA ALA A 19 -15.62 -8.18 4.33
C ALA A 19 -15.54 -9.71 4.33
N GLY A 20 -15.26 -10.31 3.17
CA GLY A 20 -15.22 -11.75 2.97
C GLY A 20 -13.82 -12.31 3.21
N PRO A 21 -12.99 -12.47 2.15
CA PRO A 21 -11.66 -13.05 2.27
C PRO A 21 -10.65 -12.18 3.04
N GLY A 22 -10.92 -10.88 3.24
CA GLY A 22 -10.00 -9.94 3.89
C GLY A 22 -8.87 -9.43 2.98
N ILE A 23 -8.92 -9.77 1.69
CA ILE A 23 -7.93 -9.43 0.67
C ILE A 23 -8.59 -9.37 -0.72
N GLY A 24 -8.16 -8.44 -1.56
CA GLY A 24 -8.52 -8.38 -2.97
C GLY A 24 -7.41 -7.77 -3.84
N ILE A 25 -7.46 -8.10 -5.13
CA ILE A 25 -6.57 -7.59 -6.18
C ILE A 25 -7.47 -6.98 -7.25
N PHE A 26 -7.29 -5.69 -7.51
CA PHE A 26 -8.17 -4.87 -8.33
C PHE A 26 -7.35 -4.27 -9.47
N PRO A 27 -7.31 -4.91 -10.65
CA PRO A 27 -6.79 -4.30 -11.86
C PRO A 27 -7.56 -3.02 -12.19
N ASP A 28 -6.92 -2.08 -12.88
CA ASP A 28 -7.55 -0.85 -13.38
C ASP A 28 -8.22 0.02 -12.29
N PHE A 29 -7.71 -0.04 -11.04
CA PHE A 29 -8.20 0.77 -9.92
C PHE A 29 -8.00 2.27 -10.16
N ILE A 30 -6.92 2.63 -10.83
CA ILE A 30 -6.70 3.97 -11.38
C ILE A 30 -6.45 3.87 -12.88
N ASN A 31 -6.83 4.91 -13.61
CA ASN A 31 -6.63 4.98 -15.05
C ASN A 31 -5.16 5.25 -15.44
N ALA A 32 -4.86 5.03 -16.72
CA ALA A 32 -3.51 5.20 -17.26
C ALA A 32 -2.97 6.64 -17.12
N ASP A 33 -3.83 7.66 -17.22
CA ASP A 33 -3.41 9.06 -17.07
C ASP A 33 -2.91 9.35 -15.64
N MET A 34 -3.62 8.82 -14.65
CA MET A 34 -3.24 8.94 -13.24
C MET A 34 -1.97 8.15 -12.92
N VAL A 35 -1.82 6.94 -13.49
CA VAL A 35 -0.57 6.17 -13.42
C VAL A 35 0.59 6.98 -13.97
N ALA A 36 0.45 7.51 -15.19
CA ALA A 36 1.50 8.28 -15.86
C ALA A 36 1.88 9.53 -15.07
N ALA A 37 0.89 10.25 -14.51
CA ALA A 37 1.12 11.42 -13.70
C ALA A 37 1.84 11.10 -12.37
N LEU A 38 1.48 10.01 -11.69
CA LEU A 38 2.17 9.55 -10.47
C LEU A 38 3.60 9.08 -10.76
N ARG A 39 3.82 8.39 -11.89
CA ARG A 39 5.17 8.02 -12.35
C ARG A 39 6.01 9.26 -12.62
N HIS A 40 5.45 10.26 -13.29
CA HIS A 40 6.13 11.52 -13.58
C HIS A 40 6.47 12.27 -12.29
N ASP A 41 5.53 12.36 -11.35
CA ASP A 41 5.74 12.95 -10.04
C ASP A 41 6.98 12.36 -9.35
N LEU A 42 7.02 11.03 -9.24
CA LEU A 42 8.16 10.29 -8.68
C LEU A 42 9.47 10.53 -9.45
N ALA A 43 9.43 10.53 -10.79
CA ALA A 43 10.61 10.73 -11.64
C ALA A 43 11.19 12.16 -11.56
N THR A 44 10.36 13.15 -11.19
CA THR A 44 10.79 14.55 -11.02
C THR A 44 11.34 14.86 -9.64
N LEU A 45 11.23 13.92 -8.69
CA LEU A 45 11.78 14.12 -7.35
C LEU A 45 13.30 14.28 -7.40
N PRO A 46 13.85 15.19 -6.59
CA PRO A 46 15.29 15.23 -6.39
C PRO A 46 15.80 13.88 -5.82
N PRO A 47 16.95 13.36 -6.27
CA PRO A 47 17.42 12.04 -5.86
C PRO A 47 17.58 11.83 -4.35
N TRP A 48 17.79 12.91 -3.59
CA TRP A 48 17.95 12.87 -2.14
C TRP A 48 16.63 12.76 -1.37
N GLU A 49 15.47 12.93 -2.02
CA GLU A 49 14.16 12.77 -1.38
C GLU A 49 13.74 11.30 -1.28
N LEU A 50 14.26 10.44 -2.15
CA LEU A 50 14.10 8.98 -2.05
C LEU A 50 15.17 8.42 -1.11
N THR A 51 14.74 8.05 0.08
CA THR A 51 15.65 7.57 1.13
C THR A 51 15.47 6.07 1.39
N PRO A 52 16.52 5.34 1.82
CA PRO A 52 16.39 3.91 2.14
C PRO A 52 15.29 3.64 3.17
N ALA A 53 14.44 2.65 2.90
CA ALA A 53 13.34 2.31 3.78
C ALA A 53 13.85 1.81 5.15
N ALA A 54 13.26 2.34 6.22
CA ALA A 54 13.50 1.86 7.58
C ALA A 54 12.52 0.74 7.96
N ILE A 55 12.95 -0.12 8.89
CA ILE A 55 12.10 -1.11 9.57
C ILE A 55 11.94 -0.73 11.05
N GLY A 56 10.80 -1.10 11.64
CA GLY A 56 10.50 -0.79 13.05
C GLY A 56 9.64 0.46 13.26
N ARG A 57 9.38 0.81 14.52
CA ARG A 57 8.47 1.90 14.89
C ARG A 57 9.19 3.00 15.67
N GLU A 58 8.80 4.25 15.44
CA GLU A 58 9.26 5.43 16.16
C GLU A 58 10.79 5.41 16.40
N ARG A 59 11.22 5.42 17.66
CA ARG A 59 12.63 5.44 18.08
C ARG A 59 13.42 4.16 17.81
N LEU A 60 12.75 3.08 17.37
CA LEU A 60 13.37 1.81 17.00
C LEU A 60 13.45 1.63 15.48
N GLN A 61 13.25 2.69 14.70
CA GLN A 61 13.50 2.66 13.27
C GLN A 61 14.98 2.46 13.00
N GLN A 62 15.29 1.43 12.23
CA GLN A 62 16.63 1.14 11.73
C GLN A 62 16.54 0.76 10.27
N THR A 63 17.50 1.21 9.47
CA THR A 63 17.69 0.66 8.12
C THR A 63 18.29 -0.74 8.26
N ASN A 64 17.70 -1.73 7.61
CA ASN A 64 18.22 -3.09 7.58
C ASN A 64 18.11 -3.66 6.16
N GLU A 65 19.18 -3.46 5.40
CA GLU A 65 19.30 -3.91 4.01
C GLU A 65 19.27 -5.44 3.87
N GLN A 66 19.44 -6.20 4.96
CA GLN A 66 19.23 -7.66 4.92
C GLN A 66 17.75 -8.03 4.93
N ILE A 67 16.86 -7.09 5.25
CA ILE A 67 15.41 -7.32 5.36
C ILE A 67 14.68 -6.64 4.19
N ARG A 68 15.02 -5.39 3.90
CA ARG A 68 14.37 -4.57 2.89
C ARG A 68 15.36 -3.58 2.28
N THR A 69 15.34 -3.39 0.97
CA THR A 69 16.31 -2.52 0.27
C THR A 69 15.69 -1.44 -0.62
N ASP A 70 14.37 -1.28 -0.66
CA ASP A 70 13.73 -0.21 -1.43
C ASP A 70 14.01 1.18 -0.85
N LYS A 71 13.82 2.17 -1.72
CA LYS A 71 13.82 3.59 -1.35
C LYS A 71 12.39 4.11 -1.33
N THR A 72 12.08 4.96 -0.36
CA THR A 72 10.73 5.47 -0.17
C THR A 72 10.70 6.99 -0.04
N ARG A 73 9.55 7.57 -0.39
CA ARG A 73 9.21 8.98 -0.17
C ARG A 73 7.73 9.09 0.18
N TRP A 74 7.42 9.59 1.37
CA TRP A 74 6.04 9.84 1.81
C TRP A 74 5.32 10.80 0.86
N LEU A 75 4.05 10.52 0.58
CA LEU A 75 3.18 11.44 -0.14
C LEU A 75 2.56 12.39 0.88
N GLU A 76 2.97 13.65 0.85
CA GLU A 76 2.48 14.71 1.74
C GLU A 76 1.39 15.56 1.07
N GLY A 77 1.00 15.21 -0.16
CA GLY A 77 0.07 16.02 -0.94
C GLY A 77 0.73 17.27 -1.53
N ASP A 78 2.05 17.22 -1.74
CA ASP A 78 2.85 18.34 -2.26
C ASP A 78 2.39 18.71 -3.68
N THR A 79 2.07 17.71 -4.50
CA THR A 79 1.67 17.90 -5.89
C THR A 79 0.18 17.63 -6.13
N PRO A 80 -0.43 18.21 -7.18
CA PRO A 80 -1.83 17.98 -7.49
C PRO A 80 -2.19 16.50 -7.66
N ILE A 81 -1.30 15.71 -8.25
CA ILE A 81 -1.55 14.29 -8.50
C ILE A 81 -1.52 13.47 -7.20
N GLN A 82 -0.61 13.78 -6.26
CA GLN A 82 -0.63 13.16 -4.93
C GLN A 82 -1.95 13.45 -4.21
N ARG A 83 -2.40 14.71 -4.23
CA ARG A 83 -3.71 15.09 -3.63
C ARG A 83 -4.88 14.39 -4.30
N CYS A 84 -4.85 14.22 -5.62
CA CYS A 84 -5.89 13.49 -6.35
C CYS A 84 -5.96 12.02 -5.88
N TYR A 85 -4.81 11.35 -5.77
CA TYR A 85 -4.74 9.97 -5.28
C TYR A 85 -5.20 9.86 -3.83
N GLN A 86 -4.71 10.73 -2.94
CA GLN A 86 -5.11 10.75 -1.54
C GLN A 86 -6.61 11.02 -1.38
N ALA A 87 -7.23 11.84 -2.22
CA ALA A 87 -8.67 12.08 -2.22
C ALA A 87 -9.46 10.81 -2.59
N GLN A 88 -9.04 10.06 -3.61
CA GLN A 88 -9.67 8.79 -3.97
C GLN A 88 -9.55 7.76 -2.83
N MET A 89 -8.40 7.70 -2.15
CA MET A 89 -8.22 6.82 -0.99
C MET A 89 -9.05 7.26 0.22
N ALA A 90 -9.28 8.57 0.40
CA ALA A 90 -10.19 9.09 1.43
C ALA A 90 -11.67 8.73 1.14
N GLU A 91 -12.08 8.71 -0.13
CA GLU A 91 -13.40 8.22 -0.53
C GLU A 91 -13.55 6.72 -0.22
N LEU A 92 -12.53 5.91 -0.50
CA LEU A 92 -12.50 4.49 -0.16
C LEU A 92 -12.60 4.28 1.36
N GLN A 93 -11.83 5.04 2.14
CA GLN A 93 -11.89 5.00 3.61
C GLN A 93 -13.31 5.23 4.12
N LEU A 94 -14.00 6.22 3.56
CA LEU A 94 -15.34 6.59 3.96
C LEU A 94 -16.35 5.47 3.64
N GLN A 95 -16.24 4.83 2.48
CA GLN A 95 -17.11 3.69 2.15
C GLN A 95 -16.84 2.48 3.03
N LEU A 96 -15.56 2.12 3.27
CA LEU A 96 -15.18 1.04 4.18
C LEU A 96 -15.72 1.30 5.60
N ASN A 97 -15.61 2.53 6.11
CA ASN A 97 -16.14 2.88 7.42
C ASN A 97 -17.66 2.78 7.50
N ARG A 98 -18.38 3.21 6.46
CA ARG A 98 -19.85 3.14 6.42
C ARG A 98 -20.37 1.71 6.35
N GLN A 99 -19.72 0.86 5.55
CA GLN A 99 -20.22 -0.48 5.27
C GLN A 99 -19.70 -1.53 6.25
N LEU A 100 -18.45 -1.39 6.71
CA LEU A 100 -17.76 -2.40 7.53
C LEU A 100 -17.46 -1.94 8.96
N PHE A 101 -17.80 -0.69 9.31
CA PHE A 101 -17.58 -0.12 10.65
C PHE A 101 -16.13 -0.23 11.15
N MET A 102 -15.14 -0.15 10.24
CA MET A 102 -13.73 -0.35 10.58
C MET A 102 -13.10 0.76 11.42
N GLY A 103 -13.73 1.93 11.52
CA GLY A 103 -13.29 3.04 12.34
C GLY A 103 -11.98 3.70 11.87
N LEU A 104 -11.62 3.54 10.60
CA LEU A 104 -10.42 4.10 9.97
C LEU A 104 -10.42 5.63 10.11
N LYS A 105 -9.28 6.20 10.49
CA LYS A 105 -9.08 7.63 10.79
C LYS A 105 -8.18 8.31 9.77
N ASP A 106 -7.01 7.72 9.56
CA ASP A 106 -5.99 8.28 8.67
C ASP A 106 -5.60 7.30 7.57
N TYR A 107 -5.03 7.85 6.51
CA TYR A 107 -4.37 7.11 5.45
C TYR A 107 -2.98 7.70 5.21
N GLU A 108 -1.95 6.91 5.49
CA GLU A 108 -0.57 7.27 5.20
C GLU A 108 -0.08 6.45 4.01
N CYS A 109 0.69 7.04 3.11
CA CYS A 109 1.26 6.32 1.97
C CYS A 109 2.56 6.93 1.48
N HIS A 110 3.38 6.12 0.84
CA HIS A 110 4.65 6.54 0.26
C HIS A 110 4.90 5.88 -1.08
N TYR A 111 5.62 6.56 -1.96
CA TYR A 111 6.28 5.92 -3.09
C TYR A 111 7.28 4.89 -2.57
N ALA A 112 7.42 3.78 -3.30
CA ALA A 112 8.43 2.77 -3.06
C ALA A 112 9.06 2.38 -4.42
N LEU A 113 10.36 2.64 -4.53
CA LEU A 113 11.22 2.30 -5.66
C LEU A 113 12.12 1.14 -5.25
N TYR A 114 11.94 0.00 -5.91
CA TYR A 114 12.84 -1.15 -5.85
C TYR A 114 13.68 -1.11 -7.12
N GLN A 115 14.99 -0.94 -6.99
CA GLN A 115 15.94 -1.06 -8.09
C GLN A 115 16.20 -2.54 -8.41
N VAL A 116 16.97 -2.80 -9.47
CA VAL A 116 17.35 -4.17 -9.86
C VAL A 116 17.96 -4.93 -8.69
N GLY A 117 17.37 -6.09 -8.35
CA GLY A 117 17.81 -6.93 -7.25
C GLY A 117 17.24 -6.58 -5.87
N ASP A 118 16.57 -5.43 -5.72
CA ASP A 118 15.97 -5.04 -4.45
C ASP A 118 14.82 -5.95 -4.06
N PHE A 119 14.65 -6.15 -2.75
CA PHE A 119 13.64 -7.06 -2.21
C PHE A 119 13.06 -6.55 -0.90
N TYR A 120 11.98 -7.20 -0.47
CA TYR A 120 11.52 -7.12 0.91
C TYR A 120 11.14 -8.52 1.38
N LYS A 121 11.87 -9.04 2.35
CA LYS A 121 11.59 -10.34 2.96
C LYS A 121 10.19 -10.41 3.58
N LYS A 122 9.69 -11.63 3.70
CA LYS A 122 8.41 -11.95 4.33
C LYS A 122 8.21 -11.27 5.67
N HIS A 123 7.16 -10.48 5.77
CA HIS A 123 6.80 -9.70 6.96
C HIS A 123 5.27 -9.53 7.09
N LEU A 124 4.85 -8.92 8.19
CA LEU A 124 3.50 -8.41 8.42
C LEU A 124 3.58 -6.89 8.63
N ASP A 125 2.60 -6.16 8.11
CA ASP A 125 2.54 -4.70 8.29
C ASP A 125 2.07 -4.29 9.68
N ALA A 126 1.24 -5.13 10.30
CA ALA A 126 0.80 -4.97 11.67
C ALA A 126 0.87 -6.29 12.42
N PHE A 127 1.37 -6.24 13.65
CA PHE A 127 1.25 -7.36 14.57
C PHE A 127 -0.07 -7.24 15.34
N ARG A 128 -0.80 -8.36 15.43
CA ARG A 128 -2.11 -8.44 16.10
C ARG A 128 -2.14 -7.77 17.46
N GLY A 129 -3.08 -6.83 17.62
CA GLY A 129 -3.32 -6.10 18.87
C GLY A 129 -2.21 -5.12 19.25
N ARG A 130 -1.19 -4.96 18.41
CA ARG A 130 -0.09 -4.02 18.62
C ARG A 130 -0.04 -2.97 17.54
N GLY A 131 -0.64 -3.16 16.38
CA GLY A 131 -0.69 -2.18 15.28
C GLY A 131 -1.93 -1.31 15.31
N ASN A 132 -1.78 -0.10 14.77
CA ASN A 132 -2.90 0.77 14.44
C ASN A 132 -3.22 0.77 12.93
N ARG A 133 -2.36 0.15 12.10
CA ARG A 133 -2.67 -0.17 10.69
C ARG A 133 -3.69 -1.30 10.64
N ARG A 134 -4.79 -1.09 9.91
CA ARG A 134 -5.89 -2.06 9.77
C ARG A 134 -5.97 -2.62 8.36
N LEU A 135 -5.75 -1.79 7.35
CA LEU A 135 -5.71 -2.21 5.95
C LEU A 135 -4.44 -1.70 5.30
N THR A 136 -3.80 -2.59 4.56
CA THR A 136 -2.68 -2.30 3.67
C THR A 136 -3.21 -2.14 2.25
N THR A 137 -2.59 -1.23 1.52
CA THR A 137 -2.78 -1.01 0.10
C THR A 137 -1.43 -0.99 -0.61
N VAL A 138 -1.35 -1.62 -1.77
CA VAL A 138 -0.19 -1.56 -2.66
C VAL A 138 -0.72 -1.25 -4.05
N LEU A 139 -0.47 -0.03 -4.52
CA LEU A 139 -0.82 0.40 -5.86
C LEU A 139 0.40 0.34 -6.77
N TYR A 140 0.27 -0.29 -7.93
CA TYR A 140 1.37 -0.46 -8.86
C TYR A 140 1.37 0.56 -10.00
N LEU A 141 2.58 0.93 -10.42
CA LEU A 141 2.82 2.00 -11.39
C LEU A 141 3.71 1.53 -12.55
N ASN A 142 3.75 0.24 -12.89
CA ASN A 142 4.70 -0.29 -13.87
C ASN A 142 4.05 -0.72 -15.17
N ASP A 143 4.35 0.02 -16.23
CA ASP A 143 3.85 -0.27 -17.58
C ASP A 143 4.52 -1.53 -18.14
N ASP A 144 3.75 -2.31 -18.91
CA ASP A 144 4.18 -3.47 -19.68
C ASP A 144 4.94 -4.57 -18.91
N TRP A 145 4.66 -4.71 -17.60
CA TRP A 145 5.36 -5.67 -16.74
C TRP A 145 5.13 -7.12 -17.17
N GLN A 146 6.21 -7.87 -17.34
CA GLN A 146 6.16 -9.28 -17.73
C GLN A 146 6.52 -10.20 -16.57
N THR A 147 6.10 -11.47 -16.65
CA THR A 147 6.49 -12.49 -15.68
C THR A 147 8.00 -12.70 -15.60
N THR A 148 8.72 -12.49 -16.70
CA THR A 148 10.18 -12.60 -16.76
C THR A 148 10.91 -11.48 -16.02
N ASP A 149 10.23 -10.37 -15.70
CA ASP A 149 10.82 -9.23 -15.00
C ASP A 149 10.95 -9.45 -13.48
N GLY A 150 10.32 -10.51 -12.94
CA GLY A 150 10.26 -10.79 -11.51
C GLY A 150 9.45 -9.73 -10.74
N GLY A 151 9.88 -9.40 -9.52
CA GLY A 151 9.29 -8.30 -8.75
C GLY A 151 7.91 -8.59 -8.15
N GLU A 152 7.46 -9.84 -8.13
CA GLU A 152 6.11 -10.16 -7.66
C GLU A 152 5.96 -9.93 -6.15
N LEU A 153 4.76 -9.50 -5.77
CA LEU A 153 4.31 -9.57 -4.38
C LEU A 153 3.77 -10.98 -4.12
N LEU A 154 4.44 -11.72 -3.25
CA LEU A 154 3.91 -13.00 -2.75
C LEU A 154 3.13 -12.74 -1.47
N ILE A 155 1.92 -13.27 -1.40
CA ILE A 155 1.05 -13.15 -0.24
C ILE A 155 0.75 -14.54 0.29
N TYR A 156 0.79 -14.69 1.61
CA TYR A 156 0.63 -15.94 2.33
C TYR A 156 -0.63 -15.90 3.20
N PRO A 157 -1.25 -17.06 3.47
CA PRO A 157 -2.30 -17.14 4.49
C PRO A 157 -1.74 -16.82 5.87
N THR A 158 -2.61 -16.37 6.79
CA THR A 158 -2.26 -16.20 8.22
C THR A 158 -1.68 -17.47 8.83
N ARG A 159 -2.17 -18.64 8.40
CA ARG A 159 -1.69 -19.96 8.81
C ARG A 159 -1.26 -20.76 7.58
N GLY A 160 0.00 -21.14 7.55
CA GLY A 160 0.58 -21.93 6.47
C GLY A 160 1.82 -21.29 5.86
N LYS A 161 2.48 -22.03 4.97
CA LYS A 161 3.70 -21.57 4.28
C LYS A 161 3.56 -21.49 2.76
N ALA A 162 2.50 -22.06 2.19
CA ALA A 162 2.25 -22.00 0.76
C ALA A 162 1.85 -20.58 0.35
N VAL A 163 2.35 -20.13 -0.80
CA VAL A 163 1.96 -18.86 -1.42
C VAL A 163 0.48 -18.95 -1.81
N MET A 164 -0.32 -17.99 -1.35
CA MET A 164 -1.74 -17.86 -1.69
C MET A 164 -1.93 -17.04 -2.97
N HIS A 165 -1.23 -15.91 -3.08
CA HIS A 165 -1.25 -15.06 -4.27
C HIS A 165 0.17 -14.71 -4.70
N ARG A 166 0.37 -14.68 -6.02
CA ARG A 166 1.55 -14.11 -6.68
C ARG A 166 1.06 -13.01 -7.60
N VAL A 167 1.33 -11.76 -7.23
CA VAL A 167 0.79 -10.59 -7.93
C VAL A 167 1.90 -9.89 -8.70
N LEU A 168 1.73 -9.76 -10.02
CA LEU A 168 2.60 -8.94 -10.85
C LEU A 168 2.36 -7.46 -10.53
N PRO A 169 3.42 -6.63 -10.47
CA PRO A 169 3.28 -5.22 -10.14
C PRO A 169 2.82 -4.37 -11.34
N GLN A 170 1.74 -4.77 -12.01
CA GLN A 170 1.23 -4.13 -13.22
C GLN A 170 0.54 -2.79 -12.92
N ALA A 171 0.88 -1.76 -13.71
CA ALA A 171 0.29 -0.42 -13.62
C ALA A 171 -1.24 -0.42 -13.41
N GLY A 172 -1.71 0.44 -12.51
CA GLY A 172 -3.13 0.60 -12.20
C GLY A 172 -3.71 -0.46 -11.27
N THR A 173 -2.98 -1.55 -11.00
CA THR A 173 -3.45 -2.61 -10.11
C THR A 173 -3.28 -2.21 -8.64
N LEU A 174 -4.38 -2.24 -7.88
CA LEU A 174 -4.40 -2.11 -6.43
C LEU A 174 -4.50 -3.49 -5.78
N VAL A 175 -3.64 -3.76 -4.80
CA VAL A 175 -3.83 -4.86 -3.85
C VAL A 175 -4.26 -4.26 -2.52
N CYS A 176 -5.33 -4.77 -1.92
CA CYS A 176 -5.80 -4.32 -0.60
C CYS A 176 -6.04 -5.53 0.32
N PHE A 177 -5.55 -5.48 1.56
CA PHE A 177 -5.70 -6.58 2.52
C PHE A 177 -5.59 -6.14 3.97
N LEU A 178 -6.13 -6.96 4.88
CA LEU A 178 -6.03 -6.75 6.33
C LEU A 178 -4.57 -6.85 6.81
N SER A 179 -4.06 -5.75 7.40
CA SER A 179 -2.63 -5.60 7.72
C SER A 179 -2.10 -6.63 8.73
N GLU A 180 -2.97 -7.23 9.54
CA GLU A 180 -2.62 -8.18 10.60
C GLU A 180 -2.66 -9.65 10.16
N ASP A 181 -3.21 -9.93 8.98
CA ASP A 181 -3.60 -11.29 8.60
C ASP A 181 -2.78 -11.88 7.46
N PHE A 182 -2.19 -11.05 6.60
CA PHE A 182 -1.55 -11.49 5.36
C PHE A 182 -0.05 -11.21 5.35
N PRO A 183 0.79 -12.18 5.79
CA PRO A 183 2.22 -12.07 5.58
C PRO A 183 2.53 -11.99 4.10
N HIS A 184 3.49 -11.15 3.72
CA HIS A 184 3.82 -10.94 2.32
C HIS A 184 5.29 -10.57 2.12
N GLU A 185 5.81 -10.78 0.91
CA GLU A 185 7.17 -10.45 0.54
C GLU A 185 7.25 -9.97 -0.91
N VAL A 186 8.24 -9.15 -1.21
CA VAL A 186 8.52 -8.63 -2.56
C VAL A 186 9.76 -9.34 -3.09
N LEU A 187 9.60 -10.08 -4.19
CA LEU A 187 10.72 -10.73 -4.85
C LEU A 187 11.62 -9.72 -5.58
N PRO A 188 12.91 -10.05 -5.79
CA PRO A 188 13.77 -9.28 -6.67
C PRO A 188 13.20 -9.10 -8.07
N ALA A 189 13.41 -7.92 -8.65
CA ALA A 189 13.08 -7.60 -10.04
C ALA A 189 14.35 -7.38 -10.88
N THR A 190 14.22 -7.53 -12.20
CA THR A 190 15.30 -7.28 -13.17
C THR A 190 15.27 -5.87 -13.77
N ARG A 191 14.29 -5.05 -13.36
CA ARG A 191 14.14 -3.62 -13.71
C ARG A 191 13.49 -2.88 -12.55
N ASP A 192 13.54 -1.55 -12.58
CA ASP A 192 12.95 -0.71 -11.54
C ASP A 192 11.45 -0.99 -11.38
N ARG A 193 11.04 -1.28 -10.14
CA ARG A 193 9.67 -1.56 -9.72
C ARG A 193 9.16 -0.45 -8.83
N LEU A 194 8.12 0.22 -9.30
CA LEU A 194 7.46 1.37 -8.69
C LEU A 194 6.12 0.95 -8.08
N SER A 195 5.86 1.42 -6.86
CA SER A 195 4.57 1.25 -6.21
C SER A 195 4.29 2.40 -5.25
N ILE A 196 3.03 2.53 -4.83
CA ILE A 196 2.64 3.30 -3.66
C ILE A 196 2.18 2.31 -2.61
N ALA A 197 2.91 2.20 -1.51
CA ALA A 197 2.48 1.44 -0.34
C ALA A 197 1.74 2.38 0.61
N GLY A 198 0.59 1.96 1.11
CA GLY A 198 -0.24 2.77 1.98
C GLY A 198 -0.98 1.97 3.04
N TRP A 199 -1.35 2.63 4.13
CA TRP A 199 -2.03 2.01 5.26
C TRP A 199 -3.15 2.89 5.79
N PHE A 200 -4.35 2.31 5.87
CA PHE A 200 -5.42 2.89 6.67
C PHE A 200 -5.22 2.56 8.14
N ARG A 201 -5.26 3.59 8.97
CA ARG A 201 -4.97 3.51 10.40
C ARG A 201 -6.20 3.84 11.23
N ILE A 202 -6.24 3.30 12.43
CA ILE A 202 -7.09 3.77 13.53
C ILE A 202 -6.23 4.54 14.54
N ASP A 203 -6.87 5.13 15.55
CA ASP A 203 -6.15 5.66 16.71
C ASP A 203 -5.30 4.57 17.37
N ASP A 204 -4.17 4.94 17.97
CA ASP A 204 -3.33 3.96 18.65
C ASP A 204 -4.14 3.21 19.71
N PRO A 205 -4.06 1.86 19.75
CA PRO A 205 -4.76 1.11 20.77
C PRO A 205 -4.30 1.59 22.13
N VAL A 206 -5.23 2.12 22.93
CA VAL A 206 -4.97 2.60 24.29
C VAL A 206 -4.26 1.48 25.04
N ALA A 207 -3.02 1.71 25.47
CA ALA A 207 -2.30 0.76 26.30
C ALA A 207 -3.18 0.45 27.52
N PRO A 208 -3.43 -0.83 27.87
CA PRO A 208 -4.23 -1.15 29.03
C PRO A 208 -3.61 -0.47 30.24
N THR A 209 -4.36 0.45 30.85
CA THR A 209 -3.94 1.12 32.07
C THR A 209 -3.89 0.05 33.15
N VAL A 210 -2.70 -0.42 33.49
CA VAL A 210 -2.51 -1.26 34.67
C VAL A 210 -2.87 -0.37 35.86
N ARG A 211 -4.08 -0.56 36.40
CA ARG A 211 -4.41 -0.06 37.73
C ARG A 211 -3.64 -0.95 38.71
N LEU A 212 -2.55 -0.40 39.25
CA LEU A 212 -1.92 -0.91 40.47
C LEU A 212 -2.87 -0.75 41.66
#